data_AF-T2JA09-F1
#
_entry.id   AF-T2JA09-F1
#
_cell.length_a   1.000
_cell.length_b   1.000
_cell.length_c   1.000
_cell.angle_alpha   90.00
_cell.angle_beta   90.00
_cell.angle_gamma   90.00
#
_symmetry.space_group_name_H-M   'P 1'
#
loop_
_entity.id
_entity.type
_entity.pdbx_description
1 polymer ?
#
loop_
_entity_poly.entity_id
_entity_poly.type
_entity_poly.pdbx_seq_one_letter_code
_entity_poly.pdbx_strand_id
1 'polypeptide(L)'
;MFRLPRIESITYRCAIAFQLSPDSPFTVAERIFNTLKQPLTTQPYLCLNFTVKLLDQGWLDFTLCDRSLSLWLQCWPTFSYPQKNSPLKSTNHDNSWIIQYTYARCCALLRLGEQEGLIKLKNKQFQPYTWSLLTPSPIPSFNLELNEIERSLISQIITTVDRLVNDSKVKEIKLALRLSDSFLNFERYCLIFGEISRNKPQISQARLGLVAITQMLLQGLWLSQREQPLRNRL
;
A
#
# COMPACT_ATOMS: atom_id res chain seq x y z
N MET A 1 -2.37 24.31 -27.89
CA MET A 1 -1.79 23.05 -27.38
C MET A 1 -2.09 22.97 -25.88
N PHE A 2 -3.25 22.40 -25.51
CA PHE A 2 -3.65 22.27 -24.10
C PHE A 2 -2.87 21.11 -23.48
N ARG A 3 -1.86 21.42 -22.66
CA ARG A 3 -1.28 20.42 -21.76
C ARG A 3 -2.36 20.10 -20.72
N LEU A 4 -2.94 18.90 -20.80
CA LEU A 4 -3.71 18.36 -19.69
C LEU A 4 -2.81 18.41 -18.44
N PRO A 5 -3.30 18.89 -17.29
CA PRO A 5 -2.48 18.92 -16.08
C PRO A 5 -2.05 17.49 -15.77
N ARG A 6 -0.73 17.23 -15.77
CA ARG A 6 -0.18 15.98 -15.23
C ARG A 6 -0.73 15.85 -13.81
N ILE A 7 -1.46 14.77 -13.53
CA ILE A 7 -1.92 14.48 -12.18
C ILE A 7 -0.72 13.91 -11.42
N GLU A 8 0.02 14.79 -10.74
CA GLU A 8 1.28 14.47 -10.01
C GLU A 8 1.03 14.15 -8.53
N SER A 9 -0.22 13.78 -8.19
CA SER A 9 -0.62 13.60 -6.80
C SER A 9 -1.71 12.54 -6.64
N ILE A 10 -1.74 11.92 -5.47
CA ILE A 10 -2.86 11.06 -5.02
C ILE A 10 -3.66 11.82 -3.98
N THR A 11 -4.99 11.83 -4.13
CA THR A 11 -5.91 12.31 -3.10
C THR A 11 -6.49 11.12 -2.34
N TYR A 12 -6.18 11.04 -1.05
CA TYR A 12 -6.71 10.07 -0.11
C TYR A 12 -7.82 10.72 0.74
N ARG A 13 -9.00 10.10 0.74
CA ARG A 13 -10.15 10.56 1.52
C ARG A 13 -10.24 9.80 2.85
N CYS A 14 -10.14 10.54 3.95
CA CYS A 14 -10.05 10.00 5.30
C CYS A 14 -11.37 10.15 6.08
N ALA A 15 -11.82 9.07 6.70
CA ALA A 15 -13.03 9.01 7.53
C ALA A 15 -12.76 9.18 9.04
N ILE A 16 -11.55 9.56 9.45
CA ILE A 16 -11.10 9.48 10.85
C ILE A 16 -12.01 10.27 11.81
N ALA A 17 -12.57 11.39 11.38
CA ALA A 17 -13.43 12.20 12.23
C ALA A 17 -14.73 11.48 12.62
N PHE A 18 -15.30 10.67 11.72
CA PHE A 18 -16.46 9.82 12.00
C PHE A 18 -16.14 8.71 13.01
N GLN A 19 -14.90 8.24 13.05
CA GLN A 19 -14.47 7.22 14.00
C GLN A 19 -14.21 7.81 15.38
N LEU A 20 -13.65 9.02 15.43
CA LEU A 20 -13.33 9.71 16.68
C LEU A 20 -14.54 10.35 17.35
N SER A 21 -15.51 10.85 16.57
CA SER A 21 -16.78 11.35 17.10
C SER A 21 -17.90 11.10 16.08
N PRO A 22 -18.65 10.00 16.25
CA PRO A 22 -19.81 9.71 15.40
C PRO A 22 -20.89 10.80 15.48
N ASP A 23 -21.04 11.46 16.64
CA ASP A 23 -22.09 12.46 16.88
C ASP A 23 -21.72 13.86 16.39
N SER A 24 -20.43 14.16 16.22
CA SER A 24 -19.95 15.48 15.78
C SER A 24 -18.73 15.39 14.85
N PRO A 25 -18.81 14.64 13.74
CA PRO A 25 -17.67 14.39 12.87
C PRO A 25 -17.10 15.67 12.27
N PHE A 26 -17.95 16.65 11.94
CA PHE A 26 -17.50 17.92 11.38
C PHE A 26 -16.61 18.69 12.35
N THR A 27 -17.02 18.84 13.62
CA THR A 27 -16.24 19.56 14.65
C THR A 27 -14.87 18.92 14.86
N VAL A 28 -14.78 17.59 14.85
CA VAL A 28 -13.50 16.89 14.97
C VAL A 28 -12.66 17.08 13.72
N ALA A 29 -13.24 16.97 12.53
CA ALA A 29 -12.54 17.20 11.26
C ALA A 29 -11.98 18.63 11.17
N GLU A 30 -12.75 19.62 11.59
CA GLU A 30 -12.34 21.03 11.66
C GLU A 30 -11.16 21.23 12.62
N ARG A 31 -11.22 20.63 13.82
CA ARG A 31 -10.09 20.67 14.77
C ARG A 31 -8.84 20.05 14.18
N ILE A 32 -8.94 18.85 13.58
CA ILE A 32 -7.80 18.19 12.92
C ILE A 32 -7.23 19.09 11.81
N PHE A 33 -8.10 19.63 10.95
CA PHE A 33 -7.71 20.52 9.86
C PHE A 33 -6.96 21.76 10.35
N ASN A 34 -7.47 22.41 11.41
CA ASN A 34 -6.85 23.59 11.99
C ASN A 34 -5.50 23.27 12.65
N THR A 35 -5.38 22.14 13.35
CA THR A 35 -4.11 21.68 13.93
C THR A 35 -3.07 21.39 12.85
N LEU A 36 -3.46 20.70 11.77
CA LEU A 36 -2.55 20.35 10.67
C LEU A 36 -2.11 21.55 9.83
N LYS A 37 -2.87 22.66 9.86
CA LYS A 37 -2.49 23.92 9.21
C LYS A 37 -1.44 24.72 9.99
N GLN A 38 -1.28 24.46 11.28
CA GLN A 38 -0.27 25.14 12.07
C GLN A 38 1.12 24.64 11.65
N PRO A 39 2.11 25.54 11.48
CA PRO A 39 3.46 25.12 11.15
C PRO A 39 4.00 24.22 12.26
N LEU A 40 4.33 22.98 11.92
CA LEU A 40 4.98 22.05 12.84
C LEU A 40 6.37 22.62 13.16
N THR A 41 6.52 23.22 14.34
CA THR A 41 7.71 23.98 14.74
C THR A 41 8.93 23.09 15.02
N THR A 42 8.77 21.76 14.97
CA THR A 42 9.82 20.81 15.33
C THR A 42 9.69 19.52 14.51
N GLN A 43 10.42 19.43 13.40
CA GLN A 43 11.42 18.38 13.15
C GLN A 43 11.87 18.40 11.68
N PRO A 44 13.18 18.27 11.41
CA PRO A 44 13.67 18.21 10.05
C PRO A 44 13.80 16.74 9.59
N TYR A 45 13.89 16.56 8.27
CA TYR A 45 14.37 15.38 7.53
C TYR A 45 13.35 14.34 6.99
N LEU A 46 12.16 14.11 7.56
CA LEU A 46 11.21 13.10 7.03
C LEU A 46 9.71 13.49 7.11
N CYS A 47 9.36 14.76 6.88
CA CYS A 47 7.96 15.17 6.88
C CYS A 47 7.27 14.84 5.53
N LEU A 48 6.08 14.27 5.58
CA LEU A 48 5.24 14.11 4.40
C LEU A 48 4.70 15.49 3.99
N ASN A 49 4.94 15.89 2.75
CA ASN A 49 4.31 17.10 2.20
C ASN A 49 2.94 16.73 1.63
N PHE A 50 1.88 17.31 2.21
CA PHE A 50 0.52 17.11 1.76
C PHE A 50 -0.30 18.38 1.90
N THR A 51 -1.36 18.50 1.11
CA THR A 51 -2.39 19.52 1.31
C THR A 51 -3.65 18.85 1.89
N VAL A 52 -4.28 19.49 2.87
CA VAL A 52 -5.54 19.02 3.44
C VAL A 52 -6.69 19.88 2.94
N LYS A 53 -7.83 19.26 2.63
CA LYS A 53 -9.11 19.94 2.40
C LYS A 53 -10.17 19.38 3.34
N LEU A 54 -10.84 20.27 4.07
CA LEU A 54 -12.02 19.94 4.87
C LEU A 54 -13.25 19.92 3.97
N LEU A 55 -14.08 18.90 4.12
CA LEU A 55 -15.36 18.77 3.41
C LEU A 55 -16.51 18.91 4.40
N ASP A 56 -17.63 19.45 3.94
CA ASP A 56 -18.79 19.86 4.76
C ASP A 56 -19.42 18.74 5.60
N GLN A 57 -19.16 17.48 5.25
CA GLN A 57 -19.66 16.30 5.97
C GLN A 57 -18.70 15.79 7.06
N GLY A 58 -17.56 16.42 7.30
CA GLY A 58 -16.53 15.94 8.25
C GLY A 58 -15.53 14.97 7.63
N TRP A 59 -15.49 14.87 6.30
CA TRP A 59 -14.42 14.18 5.59
C TRP A 59 -13.19 15.08 5.41
N LEU A 60 -12.01 14.45 5.38
CA LEU A 60 -10.75 15.14 5.10
C LEU A 60 -10.11 14.53 3.85
N ASP A 61 -9.84 15.37 2.85
CA ASP A 61 -9.07 14.99 1.67
C ASP A 61 -7.61 15.39 1.87
N PHE A 62 -6.72 14.40 1.84
CA PHE A 62 -5.27 14.56 1.89
C PHE A 62 -4.70 14.36 0.49
N THR A 63 -4.07 15.38 -0.09
CA THR A 63 -3.41 15.26 -1.39
C THR A 63 -1.90 15.20 -1.20
N LEU A 64 -1.29 14.10 -1.63
CA LEU A 64 0.15 13.83 -1.50
C LEU A 64 0.82 13.88 -2.87
N CYS A 65 1.98 14.54 -2.94
CA CYS A 65 2.85 14.51 -4.12
C CYS A 65 3.70 13.23 -4.17
N ASP A 66 4.28 12.95 -5.34
CA ASP A 66 5.15 11.79 -5.57
C ASP A 66 6.30 11.65 -4.54
N ARG A 67 6.91 12.76 -4.13
CA ARG A 67 7.95 12.76 -3.09
C ARG A 67 7.43 12.20 -1.77
N SER A 68 6.24 12.63 -1.35
CA SER A 68 5.65 12.17 -0.08
C SER A 68 5.20 10.71 -0.18
N LEU A 69 4.69 10.28 -1.34
CA LEU A 69 4.40 8.87 -1.59
C LEU A 69 5.68 8.03 -1.50
N SER A 70 6.78 8.51 -2.07
CA SER A 70 8.07 7.82 -1.96
C SER A 70 8.55 7.71 -0.52
N LEU A 71 8.41 8.76 0.30
CA LEU A 71 8.76 8.72 1.72
C LEU A 71 7.89 7.71 2.48
N TRP A 72 6.58 7.70 2.23
CA TRP A 72 5.69 6.72 2.81
C TRP A 72 6.07 5.29 2.40
N LEU A 73 6.47 5.08 1.13
CA LEU A 73 6.93 3.78 0.65
C LEU A 73 8.20 3.29 1.38
N GLN A 74 9.09 4.21 1.75
CA GLN A 74 10.31 3.89 2.49
C GLN A 74 10.05 3.39 3.92
N CYS A 75 8.88 3.68 4.49
CA CYS A 75 8.49 3.21 5.82
C CYS A 75 7.93 1.78 5.84
N TRP A 76 7.72 1.13 4.70
CA TRP A 76 7.15 -0.23 4.67
C TRP A 76 7.94 -1.33 5.41
N PRO A 77 9.28 -1.30 5.51
CA PRO A 77 10.01 -2.25 6.34
C PRO A 77 9.60 -2.25 7.81
N THR A 78 9.03 -1.14 8.31
CA THR A 78 8.53 -1.01 9.69
C THR A 78 7.02 -1.22 9.82
N PHE A 79 6.31 -1.54 8.73
CA PHE A 79 4.87 -1.75 8.77
C PHE A 79 4.53 -3.09 9.45
N SER A 80 3.64 -3.02 10.43
CA SER A 80 3.08 -4.19 11.11
C SER A 80 1.69 -4.47 10.55
N TYR A 81 1.51 -5.63 9.92
CA TYR A 81 0.20 -6.02 9.39
C TYR A 81 -0.82 -6.18 10.52
N PRO A 82 -2.01 -5.56 10.43
CA PRO A 82 -3.04 -5.69 11.46
C PRO A 82 -3.61 -7.11 11.46
N GLN A 83 -3.23 -7.91 12.46
CA GLN A 83 -3.76 -9.25 12.64
C GLN A 83 -5.14 -9.15 13.31
N LYS A 84 -6.19 -9.50 12.57
CA LYS A 84 -7.54 -9.63 13.14
C LYS A 84 -7.78 -11.07 13.56
N ASN A 85 -8.28 -11.26 14.78
CA ASN A 85 -8.86 -12.52 15.22
C ASN A 85 -10.26 -12.63 14.60
N SER A 86 -10.35 -12.95 13.31
CA SER A 86 -11.66 -13.18 12.68
C SER A 86 -12.15 -14.59 12.98
N PRO A 87 -13.41 -14.76 13.40
CA PRO A 87 -14.01 -16.09 13.47
C PRO A 87 -14.01 -16.72 12.07
N LEU A 88 -13.76 -18.03 12.02
CA LEU A 88 -13.77 -18.86 10.82
C LEU A 88 -14.91 -18.47 9.87
N LYS A 89 -14.56 -18.08 8.64
CA LYS A 89 -15.52 -17.99 7.55
C LYS A 89 -14.98 -18.84 6.40
N SER A 90 -15.42 -20.09 6.36
CA SER A 90 -15.21 -20.97 5.21
C SER A 90 -16.14 -20.55 4.07
N THR A 91 -15.83 -19.43 3.44
CA THR A 91 -16.51 -19.03 2.20
C THR A 91 -15.62 -19.38 1.03
N ASN A 92 -15.95 -20.49 0.36
CA ASN A 92 -15.50 -20.77 -1.00
C ASN A 92 -15.98 -19.61 -1.88
N HIS A 93 -15.11 -18.62 -2.07
CA HIS A 93 -15.37 -17.51 -2.96
C HIS A 93 -14.89 -17.89 -4.36
N ASP A 94 -15.79 -17.79 -5.34
CA ASP A 94 -15.57 -18.13 -6.75
C ASP A 94 -14.36 -17.41 -7.40
N ASN A 95 -13.83 -16.37 -6.75
CA ASN A 95 -12.68 -15.59 -7.21
C ASN A 95 -11.42 -15.75 -6.33
N SER A 96 -11.30 -16.80 -5.51
CA SER A 96 -10.06 -17.05 -4.76
C SER A 96 -8.86 -17.31 -5.68
N TRP A 97 -9.10 -17.83 -6.88
CA TRP A 97 -8.06 -18.15 -7.86
C TRP A 97 -7.28 -16.92 -8.35
N ILE A 98 -7.94 -15.77 -8.58
CA ILE A 98 -7.23 -14.57 -9.07
C ILE A 98 -6.29 -14.02 -8.00
N ILE A 99 -6.69 -14.12 -6.73
CA ILE A 99 -5.87 -13.70 -5.58
C ILE A 99 -4.64 -14.61 -5.48
N GLN A 100 -4.84 -15.92 -5.55
CA GLN A 100 -3.75 -16.91 -5.51
C GLN A 100 -2.80 -16.74 -6.70
N TYR A 101 -3.34 -16.55 -7.90
CA TYR A 101 -2.57 -16.29 -9.11
C TYR A 101 -1.71 -15.04 -8.97
N THR A 102 -2.33 -13.92 -8.57
CA THR A 102 -1.63 -12.64 -8.39
C THR A 102 -0.54 -12.76 -7.32
N TYR A 103 -0.85 -13.42 -6.20
CA TYR A 103 0.13 -13.70 -5.16
C TYR A 103 1.32 -14.52 -5.68
N ALA A 104 1.04 -15.60 -6.43
CA ALA A 104 2.08 -16.43 -7.02
C ALA A 104 2.94 -15.66 -8.03
N ARG A 105 2.32 -14.76 -8.81
CA ARG A 105 3.02 -13.83 -9.71
C ARG A 105 3.94 -12.89 -8.95
N CYS A 106 3.47 -12.27 -7.88
CA CYS A 106 4.32 -11.43 -7.03
C CYS A 106 5.52 -12.22 -6.48
N CYS A 107 5.29 -13.43 -5.97
CA CYS A 107 6.35 -14.31 -5.49
C CYS A 107 7.38 -14.66 -6.58
N ALA A 108 6.92 -14.90 -7.81
CA ALA A 108 7.78 -15.20 -8.95
C ALA A 108 8.63 -13.99 -9.35
N LEU A 109 8.03 -12.80 -9.44
CA LEU A 109 8.74 -11.56 -9.76
C LEU A 109 9.79 -11.21 -8.70
N LEU A 110 9.49 -11.38 -7.42
CA LEU A 110 10.46 -11.15 -6.34
C LEU A 110 11.65 -12.12 -6.40
N ARG A 111 11.38 -13.41 -6.67
CA ARG A 111 12.46 -14.40 -6.86
C ARG A 111 13.31 -14.09 -8.08
N LEU A 112 12.69 -13.68 -9.19
CA LEU A 112 13.42 -13.24 -10.37
C LEU A 112 14.26 -11.98 -10.10
N GLY A 113 13.74 -11.03 -9.32
CA GLY A 113 14.48 -9.85 -8.87
C GLY A 113 15.71 -10.19 -8.05
N GLU A 114 15.66 -11.23 -7.21
CA GLU A 114 16.83 -11.74 -6.49
C GLU A 114 17.82 -12.44 -7.43
N GLN A 115 17.33 -13.25 -8.37
CA GLN A 115 18.18 -13.94 -9.35
C GLN A 115 18.94 -12.96 -10.27
N GLU A 116 18.30 -11.86 -10.66
CA GLU A 116 18.90 -10.78 -11.45
C GLU A 116 19.76 -9.82 -10.60
N GLY A 117 19.92 -10.06 -9.30
CA GLY A 117 20.75 -9.25 -8.41
C GLY A 117 20.18 -7.86 -8.09
N LEU A 118 18.91 -7.60 -8.39
CA LEU A 118 18.27 -6.31 -8.14
C LEU A 118 17.90 -6.13 -6.67
N ILE A 119 17.47 -7.20 -6.02
CA ILE A 119 17.04 -7.22 -4.63
C ILE A 119 17.65 -8.43 -3.90
N LYS A 120 17.55 -8.46 -2.58
CA LYS A 120 17.85 -9.63 -1.76
C LYS A 120 16.68 -9.94 -0.87
N LEU A 121 16.21 -11.18 -0.85
CA LEU A 121 15.11 -11.62 0.00
C LEU A 121 15.67 -12.01 1.38
N LYS A 122 14.86 -11.80 2.42
CA LYS A 122 15.21 -12.29 3.77
C LYS A 122 15.19 -13.82 3.84
N ASN A 123 14.21 -14.42 3.19
CA ASN A 123 13.97 -15.86 3.18
C ASN A 123 13.47 -16.29 1.80
N LYS A 124 13.76 -17.54 1.41
CA LYS A 124 13.24 -18.12 0.16
C LYS A 124 11.75 -18.44 0.24
N GLN A 125 11.24 -18.74 1.44
CA GLN A 125 9.82 -18.87 1.71
C GLN A 125 9.27 -17.54 2.27
N PHE A 126 8.22 -17.03 1.63
CA PHE A 126 7.53 -15.82 2.07
C PHE A 126 6.69 -16.10 3.33
N GLN A 127 7.17 -15.62 4.47
CA GLN A 127 6.48 -15.79 5.74
C GLN A 127 5.27 -14.85 5.84
N PRO A 128 4.11 -15.34 6.33
CA PRO A 128 2.91 -14.53 6.52
C PRO A 128 3.17 -13.23 7.26
N TYR A 129 2.58 -12.13 6.77
CA TYR A 129 2.57 -10.83 7.45
C TYR A 129 3.95 -10.18 7.63
N THR A 130 4.99 -10.69 6.95
CA THR A 130 6.36 -10.18 7.11
C THR A 130 6.86 -9.48 5.85
N TRP A 131 7.58 -8.38 6.05
CA TRP A 131 8.32 -7.71 4.98
C TRP A 131 9.44 -8.62 4.45
N SER A 132 9.40 -8.93 3.16
CA SER A 132 10.25 -9.94 2.53
C SER A 132 11.60 -9.45 2.00
N LEU A 133 11.78 -8.14 1.77
CA LEU A 133 13.02 -7.57 1.24
C LEU A 133 14.05 -7.30 2.34
N LEU A 134 15.30 -7.70 2.11
CA LEU A 134 16.49 -7.34 2.89
C LEU A 134 17.22 -6.15 2.27
N THR A 135 17.43 -6.20 0.95
CA THR A 135 17.97 -5.07 0.17
C THR A 135 17.14 -4.90 -1.10
N PRO A 136 16.94 -3.65 -1.57
CA PRO A 136 17.24 -2.40 -0.88
C PRO A 136 16.33 -2.17 0.34
N SER A 137 16.90 -1.58 1.39
CA SER A 137 16.17 -1.13 2.58
C SER A 137 16.73 0.24 2.99
N PRO A 138 15.95 1.33 2.83
CA PRO A 138 14.55 1.38 2.40
C PRO A 138 14.37 1.20 0.88
N ILE A 139 13.12 1.12 0.41
CA ILE A 139 12.79 1.09 -1.03
C ILE A 139 13.37 2.35 -1.70
N PRO A 140 14.10 2.24 -2.83
CA PRO A 140 14.66 3.40 -3.51
C PRO A 140 13.57 4.39 -3.86
N SER A 141 13.89 5.68 -3.71
CA SER A 141 12.95 6.71 -4.09
C SER A 141 12.61 6.63 -5.56
N PHE A 142 11.34 6.84 -5.88
CA PHE A 142 10.96 7.18 -7.24
C PHE A 142 11.55 8.56 -7.51
N ASN A 143 12.65 8.62 -8.25
CA ASN A 143 13.23 9.88 -8.66
C ASN A 143 12.25 10.55 -9.65
N LEU A 144 11.36 11.36 -9.08
CA LEU A 144 10.56 12.44 -9.64
C LEU A 144 9.34 12.12 -10.53
N GLU A 145 9.17 10.91 -11.09
CA GLU A 145 7.98 10.65 -11.92
C GLU A 145 7.40 9.26 -11.68
N LEU A 146 6.41 9.15 -10.79
CA LEU A 146 5.49 8.03 -10.84
C LEU A 146 4.66 8.14 -12.13
N ASN A 147 4.41 7.03 -12.80
CA ASN A 147 3.40 7.02 -13.85
C ASN A 147 1.99 6.83 -13.25
N GLU A 148 0.97 7.02 -14.09
CA GLU A 148 -0.44 6.94 -13.70
C GLU A 148 -0.81 5.57 -13.10
N ILE A 149 -0.20 4.51 -13.62
CA ILE A 149 -0.46 3.12 -13.25
C ILE A 149 0.20 2.78 -11.91
N GLU A 150 1.42 3.27 -11.69
CA GLU A 150 2.12 3.20 -10.40
C GLU A 150 1.34 3.96 -9.33
N ARG A 151 0.86 5.17 -9.63
CA ARG A 151 0.00 5.93 -8.70
C ARG A 151 -1.30 5.20 -8.40
N SER A 152 -1.93 4.58 -9.41
CA SER A 152 -3.13 3.77 -9.21
C SER A 152 -2.88 2.61 -8.24
N LEU A 153 -1.78 1.87 -8.41
CA LEU A 153 -1.42 0.79 -7.49
C LEU A 153 -1.15 1.32 -6.08
N ILE A 154 -0.39 2.41 -5.94
CA ILE A 154 -0.11 3.03 -4.63
C ILE A 154 -1.42 3.48 -3.95
N SER A 155 -2.34 4.10 -4.70
CA SER A 155 -3.65 4.51 -4.19
C SER A 155 -4.48 3.31 -3.69
N GLN A 156 -4.44 2.20 -4.44
CA GLN A 156 -5.12 0.97 -4.04
C GLN A 156 -4.47 0.33 -2.81
N ILE A 157 -3.14 0.37 -2.68
CA ILE A 157 -2.41 -0.07 -1.47
C ILE A 157 -2.82 0.79 -0.27
N ILE A 158 -2.81 2.12 -0.38
CA ILE A 158 -3.23 3.04 0.69
C ILE A 158 -4.66 2.72 1.14
N THR A 159 -5.59 2.60 0.19
CA THR A 159 -6.99 2.25 0.46
C THR A 159 -7.11 0.89 1.15
N THR A 160 -6.30 -0.08 0.74
CA THR A 160 -6.30 -1.42 1.33
C THR A 160 -5.83 -1.39 2.78
N VAL A 161 -4.74 -0.68 3.07
CA VAL A 161 -4.22 -0.52 4.43
C VAL A 161 -5.20 0.22 5.33
N ASP A 162 -5.74 1.35 4.88
CA ASP A 162 -6.72 2.13 5.64
C ASP A 162 -7.93 1.26 6.05
N ARG A 163 -8.51 0.57 5.07
CA ARG A 163 -9.67 -0.30 5.31
C ARG A 163 -9.34 -1.50 6.20
N LEU A 164 -8.14 -2.07 6.06
CA LEU A 164 -7.69 -3.15 6.92
C LEU A 164 -7.59 -2.70 8.38
N VAL A 165 -7.03 -1.52 8.64
CA VAL A 165 -6.84 -1.02 10.01
C VAL A 165 -8.17 -0.54 10.61
N ASN A 166 -8.97 0.18 9.84
CA ASN A 166 -10.07 0.98 10.39
C ASN A 166 -11.47 0.36 10.23
N ASP A 167 -11.64 -0.64 9.36
CA ASP A 167 -12.94 -1.24 9.09
C ASP A 167 -12.98 -2.72 9.52
N SER A 168 -13.58 -2.97 10.68
CA SER A 168 -13.77 -4.32 11.23
C SER A 168 -14.76 -5.17 10.43
N LYS A 169 -15.59 -4.56 9.59
CA LYS A 169 -16.62 -5.23 8.77
C LYS A 169 -16.22 -5.36 7.30
N VAL A 170 -15.01 -4.92 6.94
CA VAL A 170 -14.62 -4.88 5.54
C VAL A 170 -14.63 -6.27 4.92
N LYS A 171 -15.16 -6.37 3.70
CA LYS A 171 -15.07 -7.59 2.91
C LYS A 171 -13.65 -7.69 2.35
N GLU A 172 -12.74 -8.25 3.13
CA GLU A 172 -11.32 -8.39 2.79
C GLU A 172 -11.08 -9.06 1.44
N ILE A 173 -11.93 -10.03 1.07
CA ILE A 173 -11.92 -10.61 -0.28
C ILE A 173 -12.08 -9.55 -1.38
N LYS A 174 -12.95 -8.54 -1.20
CA LYS A 174 -13.12 -7.46 -2.18
C LYS A 174 -11.91 -6.55 -2.24
N LEU A 175 -11.25 -6.31 -1.10
CA LEU A 175 -9.98 -5.57 -1.07
C LEU A 175 -8.90 -6.33 -1.84
N ALA A 176 -8.79 -7.65 -1.60
CA ALA A 176 -7.84 -8.51 -2.29
C ALA A 176 -8.08 -8.52 -3.80
N LEU A 177 -9.34 -8.65 -4.25
CA LEU A 177 -9.68 -8.60 -5.68
C LEU A 177 -9.31 -7.28 -6.35
N ARG A 178 -9.59 -6.14 -5.70
CA ARG A 178 -9.22 -4.82 -6.23
C ARG A 178 -7.71 -4.60 -6.24
N LEU A 179 -7.02 -5.05 -5.21
CA LEU A 179 -5.56 -5.01 -5.16
C LEU A 179 -4.95 -5.90 -6.25
N SER A 180 -5.51 -7.09 -6.48
CA SER A 180 -5.11 -7.99 -7.56
C SER A 180 -5.27 -7.34 -8.94
N ASP A 181 -6.44 -6.76 -9.22
CA ASP A 181 -6.70 -6.08 -10.49
C ASP A 181 -5.72 -4.92 -10.74
N SER A 182 -5.54 -4.04 -9.75
CA SER A 182 -4.59 -2.93 -9.86
C SER A 182 -3.15 -3.40 -10.02
N PHE A 183 -2.77 -4.52 -9.39
CA PHE A 183 -1.44 -5.10 -9.55
C PHE A 183 -1.23 -5.69 -10.93
N LEU A 184 -2.19 -6.43 -11.48
CA LEU A 184 -2.06 -7.04 -12.81
C LEU A 184 -1.99 -5.96 -13.89
N ASN A 185 -2.68 -4.82 -13.71
CA ASN A 185 -2.53 -3.66 -14.56
C ASN A 185 -1.10 -3.07 -14.45
N PHE A 186 -0.57 -2.94 -13.23
CA PHE A 186 0.80 -2.52 -13.01
C PHE A 186 1.83 -3.47 -13.66
N GLU A 187 1.72 -4.78 -13.44
CA GLU A 187 2.63 -5.78 -14.03
C GLU A 187 2.64 -5.70 -15.57
N ARG A 188 1.47 -5.49 -16.18
CA ARG A 188 1.32 -5.41 -17.64
C ARG A 188 2.05 -4.22 -18.25
N TYR A 189 2.00 -3.05 -17.60
CA TYR A 189 2.45 -1.79 -18.20
C TYR A 189 3.72 -1.22 -17.59
N CYS A 190 4.14 -1.66 -16.41
CA CYS A 190 5.34 -1.19 -15.73
C CYS A 190 6.45 -2.23 -15.82
N LEU A 191 7.35 -2.07 -16.81
CA LEU A 191 8.50 -2.96 -17.00
C LEU A 191 9.42 -2.99 -15.78
N ILE A 192 9.62 -4.16 -15.18
CA ILE A 192 10.53 -4.33 -14.04
C ILE A 192 11.92 -4.76 -14.50
N PHE A 193 11.97 -5.67 -15.48
CA PHE A 193 13.20 -6.31 -15.97
C PHE A 193 13.57 -5.82 -17.37
N GLY A 194 14.75 -6.25 -17.85
CA GLY A 194 15.24 -5.96 -19.19
C GLY A 194 16.11 -4.70 -19.23
N GLU A 195 15.85 -3.79 -20.18
CA GLU A 195 16.68 -2.59 -20.35
C GLU A 195 16.61 -1.65 -19.14
N ILE A 196 15.45 -1.57 -18.47
CA ILE A 196 15.27 -0.71 -17.30
C ILE A 196 16.13 -1.18 -16.14
N SER A 197 16.25 -2.50 -15.91
CA SER A 197 17.07 -3.01 -14.80
C SER A 197 18.56 -2.77 -15.00
N ARG A 198 19.02 -2.66 -16.25
CA ARG A 198 20.41 -2.34 -16.59
C ARG A 198 20.70 -0.85 -16.52
N ASN A 199 19.80 -0.02 -17.06
CA ASN A 199 20.04 1.42 -17.22
C ASN A 199 19.59 2.23 -15.99
N LYS A 200 18.55 1.78 -15.29
CA LYS A 200 17.91 2.46 -14.16
C LYS A 200 17.50 1.45 -13.07
N PRO A 201 18.47 0.73 -12.46
CA PRO A 201 18.19 -0.33 -11.50
C PRO A 201 17.34 0.12 -10.31
N GLN A 202 17.42 1.40 -9.92
CA GLN A 202 16.64 1.96 -8.82
C GLN A 202 15.13 1.96 -9.13
N ILE A 203 14.72 2.15 -10.39
CA ILE A 203 13.31 2.09 -10.78
C ILE A 203 12.82 0.65 -10.69
N SER A 204 13.60 -0.31 -11.20
CA SER A 204 13.29 -1.74 -11.08
C SER A 204 13.17 -2.17 -9.62
N GLN A 205 14.10 -1.71 -8.78
CA GLN A 205 14.07 -1.94 -7.33
C GLN A 205 12.84 -1.32 -6.65
N ALA A 206 12.48 -0.08 -7.00
CA ALA A 206 11.29 0.58 -6.45
C ALA A 206 10.00 -0.16 -6.85
N ARG A 207 9.92 -0.61 -8.10
CA ARG A 207 8.83 -1.46 -8.60
C ARG A 207 8.77 -2.80 -7.89
N LEU A 208 9.90 -3.46 -7.66
CA LEU A 208 9.98 -4.68 -6.85
C LEU A 208 9.57 -4.43 -5.39
N GLY A 209 9.81 -3.21 -4.87
CA GLY A 209 9.24 -2.75 -3.60
C GLY A 209 7.71 -2.75 -3.60
N LEU A 210 7.06 -2.22 -4.65
CA LEU A 210 5.60 -2.28 -4.82
C LEU A 210 5.09 -3.73 -4.92
N VAL A 211 5.83 -4.60 -5.62
CA VAL A 211 5.53 -6.04 -5.68
C VAL A 211 5.59 -6.66 -4.28
N ALA A 212 6.61 -6.34 -3.48
CA ALA A 212 6.76 -6.87 -2.12
C ALA A 212 5.62 -6.42 -1.19
N ILE A 213 5.21 -5.15 -1.26
CA ILE A 213 4.06 -4.63 -0.50
C ILE A 213 2.78 -5.37 -0.90
N THR A 214 2.55 -5.50 -2.21
CA THR A 214 1.37 -6.19 -2.74
C THR A 214 1.34 -7.66 -2.33
N GLN A 215 2.48 -8.35 -2.42
CA GLN A 215 2.66 -9.74 -1.99
C GLN A 215 2.27 -9.92 -0.53
N MET A 216 2.79 -9.08 0.36
CA MET A 216 2.52 -9.14 1.80
C MET A 216 1.04 -8.89 2.11
N LEU A 217 0.43 -7.88 1.47
CA LEU A 217 -0.98 -7.55 1.67
C LEU A 217 -1.91 -8.65 1.16
N LEU A 218 -1.68 -9.18 -0.05
CA LEU A 218 -2.46 -10.28 -0.61
C LEU A 218 -2.33 -11.55 0.24
N GLN A 219 -1.14 -11.84 0.76
CA GLN A 219 -0.92 -12.96 1.66
C GLN A 219 -1.79 -12.83 2.91
N GLY A 220 -1.77 -11.65 3.54
CA GLY A 220 -2.53 -11.39 4.76
C GLY A 220 -4.04 -11.43 4.52
N LEU A 221 -4.51 -10.80 3.45
CA LEU A 221 -5.92 -10.77 3.06
C LEU A 221 -6.46 -12.16 2.67
N TRP A 222 -5.60 -13.04 2.15
CA TRP A 222 -5.98 -14.41 1.82
C TRP A 222 -5.98 -15.31 3.06
N LEU A 223 -4.98 -15.17 3.94
CA LEU A 223 -4.87 -15.97 5.16
C LEU A 223 -5.95 -15.65 6.18
N SER A 224 -6.44 -14.40 6.26
CA SER A 224 -7.58 -14.05 7.09
C SER A 224 -8.89 -14.74 6.67
N GLN A 225 -8.96 -15.23 5.43
CA GLN A 225 -10.10 -16.03 4.94
C GLN A 225 -9.94 -17.52 5.21
N ARG A 226 -8.73 -17.98 5.57
CA ARG A 226 -8.47 -19.40 5.85
C ARG A 226 -8.45 -19.63 7.35
N GLU A 227 -8.84 -20.83 7.75
CA GLU A 227 -8.67 -21.31 9.12
C GLU A 227 -7.22 -21.07 9.56
N GLN A 228 -7.03 -20.12 10.49
CA GLN A 228 -5.78 -20.07 11.23
C GLN A 228 -5.82 -21.26 12.20
N PRO A 229 -4.81 -22.15 12.21
CA PRO A 229 -4.76 -23.19 13.22
C PRO A 229 -4.78 -22.53 14.59
N LEU A 230 -5.65 -23.00 15.48
CA LEU A 230 -5.70 -22.60 16.88
C LEU A 230 -4.27 -22.65 17.42
N ARG A 231 -3.67 -21.49 17.69
CA ARG A 231 -2.45 -21.44 18.50
C ARG A 231 -2.88 -21.92 19.88
N ASN A 232 -2.57 -23.18 20.19
CA ASN A 232 -2.61 -23.71 21.53
C ASN A 232 -1.94 -22.70 22.45
N ARG A 233 -2.70 -22.21 23.44
CA ARG A 233 -2.18 -21.42 24.54
C ARG A 233 -1.10 -22.27 25.22
N LEU A 234 0.15 -21.81 25.17
CA LEU A 234 1.19 -22.19 26.11
C LEU A 234 1.16 -21.18 27.24
#